data_AF-A0A7H1Q260-F1
#
_entry.id   AF-A0A7H1Q260-F1
#
_cell.length_a   1.000
_cell.length_b   1.000
_cell.length_c   1.000
_cell.angle_alpha   90.00
_cell.angle_beta   90.00
_cell.angle_gamma   90.00
#
_symmetry.space_group_name_H-M   'P 1'
#
loop_
_entity.id
_entity.type
_entity.pdbx_description
1 polymer ?
#
loop_
_entity_poly.entity_id
_entity_poly.type
_entity_poly.pdbx_seq_one_letter_code
_entity_poly.pdbx_strand_id
1 'polypeptide(L)'
;MRFRQRPHGVVGIVGTYSDPRHVFAYDDGEVRQEFSVCLLARATAGRAAVSEESTDVRWFRPAEVDSLPMVPPIRKRVNDWREGNMPAAR
;
A
#
# COMPACT_ATOMS: atom_id res chain seq x y z
N MET A 1 24.62 -16.74 22.06
CA MET A 1 23.83 -17.05 20.85
C MET A 1 22.68 -16.05 20.79
N ARG A 2 22.72 -15.04 19.90
CA ARG A 2 21.67 -14.00 19.82
C ARG A 2 20.60 -14.43 18.82
N PHE A 3 19.41 -14.79 19.30
CA PHE A 3 18.23 -14.92 18.44
C PHE A 3 17.83 -13.52 17.99
N ARG A 4 18.14 -13.16 16.74
CA ARG A 4 17.64 -11.94 16.12
C ARG A 4 16.15 -12.17 15.84
N GLN A 5 15.28 -11.66 16.70
CA GLN A 5 13.85 -11.57 16.39
C GLN A 5 13.70 -10.85 15.06
N ARG A 6 13.09 -11.51 14.07
CA ARG A 6 12.75 -10.83 12.82
C ARG A 6 11.60 -9.87 13.11
N PRO A 7 11.62 -8.64 12.59
CA PRO A 7 10.51 -7.73 12.81
C PRO A 7 9.21 -8.29 12.21
N HIS A 8 8.14 -8.19 12.99
CA HIS A 8 6.79 -8.72 12.75
C HIS A 8 5.80 -7.55 12.75
N GLY A 9 4.72 -7.61 11.95
CA GLY A 9 3.77 -6.50 11.83
C GLY A 9 4.26 -5.40 10.87
N VAL A 10 4.05 -4.13 11.21
CA VAL A 10 4.57 -3.01 10.41
C VAL A 10 6.09 -2.92 10.61
N VAL A 11 6.83 -2.98 9.50
CA VAL A 11 8.31 -3.03 9.49
C VAL A 11 8.93 -1.85 8.77
N GLY A 12 8.13 -0.93 8.22
CA GLY A 12 8.61 0.30 7.59
C GLY A 12 7.50 1.09 6.93
N ILE A 13 7.89 2.23 6.36
CA ILE A 13 7.02 3.08 5.54
C ILE A 13 7.56 3.02 4.11
N VAL A 14 6.70 2.65 3.16
CA VAL A 14 7.03 2.71 1.73
C VAL A 14 7.02 4.18 1.28
N GLY A 15 6.02 4.94 1.69
CA GLY A 15 5.98 6.39 1.43
C GLY A 15 4.65 7.05 1.76
N THR A 16 4.65 8.37 1.66
CA THR A 16 3.47 9.23 1.69
C THR A 16 3.18 9.74 0.29
N TYR A 17 1.92 9.64 -0.13
CA TYR A 17 1.47 9.94 -1.49
C TYR A 17 0.28 10.88 -1.44
N SER A 18 0.35 12.00 -2.16
CA SER A 18 -0.74 12.96 -2.30
C SER A 18 -0.82 13.46 -3.75
N ASP A 19 -2.04 13.74 -4.22
CA ASP A 19 -2.23 14.51 -5.47
C ASP A 19 -3.07 15.74 -5.12
N PRO A 20 -2.52 16.96 -5.18
CA PRO A 20 -3.26 18.19 -4.86
C PRO A 20 -4.45 18.45 -5.77
N ARG A 21 -4.55 17.75 -6.89
CA ARG A 21 -5.69 17.84 -7.81
C ARG A 21 -6.76 16.77 -7.53
N HIS A 22 -6.47 15.81 -6.67
CA HIS A 22 -7.43 14.78 -6.28
C HIS A 22 -8.20 15.26 -5.05
N VAL A 23 -9.37 15.85 -5.30
CA VAL A 23 -10.26 16.38 -4.27
C VAL A 23 -11.68 15.84 -4.45
N PHE A 24 -12.37 15.65 -3.33
CA PHE A 24 -13.77 15.27 -3.28
C PHE A 24 -14.57 16.47 -2.80
N ALA A 25 -15.47 16.97 -3.65
CA ALA A 25 -16.43 18.01 -3.28
C ALA A 25 -17.76 17.34 -2.93
N TYR A 26 -18.30 17.70 -1.77
CA TYR A 26 -19.59 17.23 -1.27
C TYR A 26 -20.66 18.31 -1.47
N ASP A 27 -21.93 17.89 -1.50
CA ASP A 27 -23.06 18.78 -1.80
C ASP A 27 -23.28 19.88 -0.74
N ASP A 28 -22.70 19.73 0.45
CA ASP A 28 -22.72 20.72 1.53
C ASP A 28 -21.62 21.79 1.41
N GLY A 29 -20.80 21.71 0.36
CA GLY A 29 -19.69 22.62 0.11
C GLY A 29 -18.37 22.20 0.76
N GLU A 30 -18.31 21.06 1.47
CA GLU A 30 -17.05 20.52 1.97
C GLU A 30 -16.18 20.03 0.80
N VAL A 31 -14.89 20.38 0.84
CA VAL A 31 -13.89 19.86 -0.11
C VAL A 31 -12.79 19.15 0.68
N ARG A 32 -12.61 17.85 0.42
CA ARG A 32 -11.56 17.03 1.03
C ARG A 32 -10.46 16.73 0.03
N GLN A 33 -9.21 16.86 0.48
CA GLN A 33 -8.05 16.33 -0.22
C GLN A 33 -7.52 15.13 0.56
N GLU A 34 -7.35 14.01 -0.13
CA GLU A 34 -6.79 12.81 0.48
C GLU A 34 -5.28 12.71 0.27
N PHE A 35 -4.62 12.12 1.26
CA PHE A 35 -3.27 11.58 1.12
C PHE A 35 -3.24 10.15 1.66
N SER A 36 -2.31 9.35 1.18
CA SER A 36 -2.13 7.96 1.62
C SER A 36 -0.75 7.75 2.23
N VAL A 37 -0.70 7.02 3.34
CA VAL A 37 0.55 6.45 3.87
C VAL A 37 0.59 4.97 3.54
N CYS A 38 1.58 4.54 2.77
CA CYS A 38 1.78 3.14 2.43
C CYS A 38 2.78 2.50 3.39
N LEU A 39 2.35 1.48 4.14
CA LEU A 39 3.16 0.80 5.14
C LEU A 39 3.73 -0.50 4.57
N LEU A 40 4.99 -0.77 4.89
CA LEU A 40 5.60 -2.07 4.63
C LEU A 40 5.32 -2.97 5.84
N ALA A 41 4.68 -4.10 5.63
CA ALA A 41 4.29 -5.01 6.70
C ALA A 41 4.64 -6.48 6.39
N ARG A 42 4.78 -7.27 7.47
CA ARG A 42 4.92 -8.72 7.42
C ARG A 42 3.70 -9.35 8.09
N ALA A 43 2.94 -10.14 7.33
CA ALA A 43 1.86 -10.97 7.87
C ALA A 43 2.42 -11.90 8.96
N THR A 44 1.77 -11.92 10.13
CA THR A 44 2.20 -12.71 11.29
C THR A 44 1.30 -13.92 11.57
N ALA A 45 0.03 -13.82 11.22
CA ALA A 45 -1.00 -14.82 11.45
C ALA A 45 -2.16 -14.63 10.45
N GLY A 46 -3.12 -15.56 10.47
CA GLY A 46 -4.29 -15.55 9.59
C GLY A 46 -4.00 -16.09 8.18
N ARG A 47 -5.03 -16.07 7.33
CA ARG A 47 -4.97 -16.47 5.92
C ARG A 47 -5.68 -15.43 5.07
N ALA A 48 -5.26 -15.26 3.82
CA ALA A 48 -5.97 -14.43 2.85
C ALA A 48 -7.42 -14.94 2.75
N ALA A 49 -8.38 -14.03 2.89
CA ALA A 49 -9.81 -14.31 2.88
C ALA A 49 -10.56 -13.12 2.30
N VAL A 50 -11.68 -13.40 1.65
CA VAL A 50 -12.61 -12.38 1.15
C VAL A 50 -13.49 -11.84 2.27
N SER A 51 -14.07 -10.67 2.06
CA SER A 51 -15.04 -9.99 2.94
C SER A 51 -16.08 -9.24 2.11
N GLU A 52 -17.03 -8.57 2.76
CA GLU A 52 -17.99 -7.68 2.07
C GLU A 52 -17.29 -6.54 1.32
N GLU A 53 -16.11 -6.11 1.79
CA GLU A 53 -15.33 -5.03 1.17
C GLU A 53 -14.27 -5.54 0.17
N SER A 54 -13.83 -6.81 0.29
CA SER A 54 -12.75 -7.38 -0.53
C SER A 54 -13.18 -8.71 -1.15
N THR A 55 -13.49 -8.70 -2.44
CA THR A 55 -14.11 -9.83 -3.14
C THR A 55 -13.12 -10.81 -3.79
N ASP A 56 -11.85 -10.43 -3.98
CA ASP A 56 -10.77 -11.33 -4.42
C ASP A 56 -9.45 -10.94 -3.71
N VAL A 57 -8.84 -11.90 -3.01
CA VAL A 57 -7.64 -11.68 -2.19
C VAL A 57 -6.66 -12.82 -2.40
N ARG A 58 -5.46 -12.50 -2.90
CA ARG A 58 -4.43 -13.50 -3.25
C ARG A 58 -3.03 -12.98 -2.95
N TRP A 59 -2.11 -13.94 -2.76
CA TRP A 59 -0.68 -13.66 -2.70
C TRP A 59 -0.05 -13.84 -4.08
N PHE A 60 0.77 -12.87 -4.48
CA PHE A 60 1.51 -12.89 -5.74
C PHE A 60 3.00 -12.81 -5.49
N ARG A 61 3.78 -13.52 -6.30
CA ARG A 61 5.24 -13.33 -6.39
C ARG A 61 5.52 -11.96 -6.99
N PRO A 62 6.68 -11.34 -6.68
CA PRO A 62 7.04 -10.06 -7.28
C PRO A 62 6.93 -10.03 -8.81
N ALA A 63 7.44 -11.05 -9.51
CA ALA A 63 7.37 -11.10 -10.97
C ALA A 63 5.94 -11.14 -11.56
N GLU A 64 4.93 -11.55 -10.79
CA GLU A 64 3.55 -11.69 -11.27
C GLU A 64 2.78 -10.35 -11.26
N VAL A 65 3.20 -9.40 -10.42
CA VAL A 65 2.45 -8.15 -10.17
C VAL A 65 2.39 -7.22 -11.38
N ASP A 66 3.36 -7.30 -12.29
CA ASP A 66 3.39 -6.41 -13.46
C ASP A 66 2.18 -6.65 -14.37
N SER A 67 1.67 -7.88 -14.38
CA SER A 67 0.48 -8.29 -15.14
C SER A 67 -0.85 -7.93 -14.47
N LEU A 68 -0.85 -7.53 -13.20
CA LEU A 68 -2.09 -7.27 -12.47
C LEU A 68 -2.72 -5.95 -12.90
N PRO A 69 -4.06 -5.87 -13.02
CA PRO A 69 -4.74 -4.61 -13.27
C PRO A 69 -4.59 -3.69 -12.05
N MET A 70 -4.00 -2.52 -12.25
CA MET A 70 -3.80 -1.53 -11.18
C MET A 70 -3.88 -0.14 -11.75
N VAL A 71 -4.56 0.76 -11.04
CA VAL A 71 -4.51 2.20 -11.35
C VAL A 71 -3.09 2.74 -11.11
N PRO A 72 -2.62 3.73 -11.90
CA PRO A 72 -1.25 4.21 -11.83
C PRO A 72 -0.73 4.61 -10.43
N PRO A 73 -1.52 5.31 -9.58
CA PRO A 73 -1.06 5.67 -8.24
C PRO A 73 -0.76 4.46 -7.33
N ILE A 74 -1.51 3.36 -7.48
CA ILE A 74 -1.28 2.14 -6.69
C ILE A 74 -0.04 1.40 -7.20
N ARG A 75 0.11 1.26 -8.52
CA ARG A 75 1.29 0.64 -9.12
C ARG A 75 2.58 1.35 -8.70
N LYS A 76 2.51 2.68 -8.65
CA LYS A 76 3.64 3.52 -8.21
C LYS A 76 4.15 3.16 -6.81
N ARG A 77 3.25 2.93 -5.85
CA ARG A 77 3.60 2.52 -4.47
C ARG A 77 4.35 1.20 -4.44
N VAL A 78 3.92 0.23 -5.26
CA VAL A 78 4.59 -1.07 -5.39
C VAL A 78 5.97 -0.92 -6.00
N ASN A 79 6.12 -0.08 -7.03
CA ASN A 79 7.41 0.16 -7.68
C ASN A 79 8.40 0.89 -6.76
N ASP A 80 7.95 1.91 -6.03
CA ASP A 80 8.79 2.61 -5.06
C ASP A 80 9.33 1.63 -3.98
N TRP A 81 8.55 0.61 -3.58
CA TRP A 81 9.07 -0.49 -2.73
C TRP A 81 10.09 -1.38 -3.44
N ARG A 82 9.81 -1.83 -4.67
CA ARG A 82 10.70 -2.74 -5.45
C ARG A 82 12.04 -2.13 -5.77
N GLU A 83 12.04 -0.85 -6.10
CA GLU A 83 13.23 -0.09 -6.49
C GLU A 83 14.03 0.38 -5.28
N GLY A 84 13.50 0.20 -4.06
CA GLY A 84 14.14 0.66 -2.83
C GLY A 84 14.03 2.17 -2.60
N ASN A 85 13.10 2.85 -3.27
CA ASN A 85 12.82 4.28 -3.13
C ASN A 85 11.97 4.57 -1.89
N MET A 86 12.44 4.15 -0.71
CA MET A 86 11.67 4.25 0.54
C MET A 86 12.43 5.04 1.62
N PRO A 87 11.77 5.95 2.37
CA PRO A 87 10.37 6.37 2.19
C PRO A 87 10.23 7.36 1.03
N ALA A 88 9.27 7.10 0.12
CA ALA A 88 8.89 8.07 -0.90
C ALA A 88 8.05 9.21 -0.29
N ALA A 89 8.24 10.43 -0.78
CA ALA A 89 7.37 11.57 -0.50
C ALA A 89 6.97 12.19 -1.85
N ARG A 90 5.72 11.97 -2.26
CA ARG A 90 5.25 12.26 -3.62
C ARG A 90 3.82 12.79 -3.66
#